data_AF-A0A8T4U5U5-F1
#
_entry.id   AF-A0A8T4U5U5-F1
#
_cell.length_a   1.000
_cell.length_b   1.000
_cell.length_c   1.000
_cell.angle_alpha   90.00
_cell.angle_beta   90.00
_cell.angle_gamma   90.00
#
_symmetry.space_group_name_H-M   'P 1'
#
loop_
_entity.id
_entity.type
_entity.pdbx_description
1 polymer ?
#
loop_
_entity_poly.entity_id
_entity_poly.type
_entity_poly.pdbx_seq_one_letter_code
_entity_poly.pdbx_strand_id
1 'polypeptide(L)'
;MPKKETTLLVLTIIVLFTFFLSPRLASADFSDIFNKITGFGSSPQTLGVSVQTNSIPVIGNVTVYNSPFSAVESGNNSVFFSFVVTDADGDNNILNDSAVANISRTGETARYNDTFIDNTLGGCVAQERGSNFKNFTCNISFVYYDGAGAWNISVRINDSAAAFAQNITQTFTINELTALVIYPSTISFPTIGLSDVNVSARANLTINNTGNDDISGREFSGEYINFTAIALVGESNSNTAIPTNNISIGTTDGLGTQPAFCDVSRTANVTKLINHTSALSPYNNFSAGINGSFMLAQATGAQDILQLCFLDVPDDLTAQNYSTTKSASWSIIIW
;
A
#
# COMPACT_ATOMS: atom_id res chain seq x y z
N MET A 1 -27.63 -33.17 -20.32
CA MET A 1 -26.61 -34.11 -20.85
C MET A 1 -25.65 -34.40 -19.71
N PRO A 2 -25.71 -35.61 -19.11
CA PRO A 2 -24.70 -36.64 -19.40
C PRO A 2 -25.33 -38.04 -19.44
N LYS A 3 -25.18 -38.76 -20.56
CA LYS A 3 -25.57 -40.17 -20.71
C LYS A 3 -24.48 -41.03 -21.36
N LYS A 4 -23.29 -40.47 -21.61
CA LYS A 4 -22.20 -41.17 -22.33
C LYS A 4 -21.19 -41.88 -21.43
N GLU A 5 -21.06 -41.51 -20.16
CA GLU A 5 -20.03 -42.10 -19.29
C GLU A 5 -20.45 -43.46 -18.69
N THR A 6 -21.74 -43.66 -18.45
CA THR A 6 -22.24 -44.93 -17.87
C THR A 6 -22.14 -46.10 -18.85
N THR A 7 -22.20 -45.83 -20.16
CA THR A 7 -22.12 -46.88 -21.19
C THR A 7 -20.69 -47.39 -21.39
N LEU A 8 -19.67 -46.55 -21.18
CA LEU A 8 -18.28 -46.95 -21.33
C LEU A 8 -17.83 -47.86 -20.17
N LEU A 9 -18.21 -47.54 -18.92
CA LEU A 9 -17.86 -48.35 -17.75
C LEU A 9 -18.44 -49.77 -17.81
N VAL A 10 -19.69 -49.92 -18.27
CA VAL A 10 -20.36 -51.22 -18.39
C VAL A 10 -19.73 -52.08 -19.48
N LEU A 11 -19.30 -51.47 -20.60
CA LEU A 11 -18.62 -52.20 -21.68
C LEU A 11 -17.24 -52.73 -21.23
N THR A 12 -16.48 -51.94 -20.46
CA THR A 12 -15.17 -52.37 -19.94
C THR A 12 -15.29 -53.53 -18.94
N ILE A 13 -16.31 -53.50 -18.07
CA ILE A 13 -16.57 -54.58 -17.12
C ILE A 13 -16.96 -55.86 -17.86
N ILE A 14 -17.79 -55.78 -18.92
CA ILE A 14 -18.19 -56.96 -19.70
C ILE A 14 -17.00 -57.56 -20.46
N VAL A 15 -16.12 -56.73 -21.05
CA VAL A 15 -14.90 -57.22 -21.74
C VAL A 15 -13.94 -57.88 -20.75
N LEU A 16 -13.76 -57.31 -19.55
CA LEU A 16 -12.93 -57.91 -18.51
C LEU A 16 -13.53 -59.25 -18.04
N PHE A 17 -14.85 -59.31 -17.84
CA PHE A 17 -15.54 -60.53 -17.41
C PHE A 17 -15.48 -61.64 -18.46
N THR A 18 -15.55 -61.31 -19.76
CA THR A 18 -15.35 -62.29 -20.84
C THR A 18 -13.92 -62.79 -20.94
N PHE A 19 -12.92 -61.98 -20.59
CA PHE A 19 -11.52 -62.43 -20.55
C PHE A 19 -11.25 -63.39 -19.39
N PHE A 20 -11.97 -63.25 -18.28
CA PHE A 20 -11.90 -64.17 -17.13
C PHE A 20 -12.76 -65.44 -17.29
N LEU A 21 -13.78 -65.43 -18.15
CA LEU A 21 -14.69 -66.57 -18.36
C LEU A 21 -14.30 -67.51 -19.50
N SER A 22 -13.24 -67.21 -20.27
CA SER A 22 -12.73 -68.16 -21.27
C SER A 22 -11.31 -68.64 -20.99
N PRO A 23 -11.04 -69.35 -19.88
CA PRO A 23 -9.98 -70.34 -19.93
C PRO A 23 -10.56 -71.58 -20.65
N ARG A 24 -10.11 -71.83 -21.89
CA ARG A 24 -9.98 -73.22 -22.32
C ARG A 24 -8.95 -73.86 -21.40
N LEU A 25 -9.44 -74.39 -20.28
CA LEU A 25 -8.68 -75.21 -19.36
C LEU A 25 -8.31 -76.48 -20.13
N ALA A 26 -7.13 -76.47 -20.75
CA ALA A 26 -6.31 -77.67 -20.68
C ALA A 26 -6.17 -77.96 -19.19
N SER A 27 -6.69 -79.10 -18.73
CA SER A 27 -6.63 -79.55 -17.35
C SER A 27 -5.19 -79.88 -16.97
N ALA A 28 -4.33 -78.87 -16.92
CA ALA A 28 -3.26 -78.85 -15.96
C ALA A 28 -3.97 -78.51 -14.64
N ASP A 29 -4.22 -79.57 -13.88
CA ASP A 29 -4.80 -79.52 -12.56
C ASP A 29 -4.15 -78.39 -11.75
N PHE A 30 -4.93 -77.55 -11.06
CA PHE A 30 -4.36 -76.46 -10.25
C PHE A 30 -3.37 -77.00 -9.19
N SER A 31 -3.47 -78.30 -8.88
CA SER A 31 -2.52 -79.05 -8.07
C SER A 31 -1.11 -79.11 -8.67
N ASP A 32 -0.96 -79.14 -10.01
CA ASP A 32 0.33 -79.24 -10.70
C ASP A 32 1.14 -77.94 -10.62
N ILE A 33 0.46 -76.77 -10.51
CA ILE A 33 1.13 -75.49 -10.25
C ILE A 33 1.75 -75.49 -8.85
N PHE A 34 1.03 -75.96 -7.83
CA PHE A 34 1.55 -76.04 -6.47
C PHE A 34 2.63 -77.12 -6.32
N ASN A 35 2.52 -78.23 -7.06
CA ASN A 35 3.51 -79.31 -7.03
C ASN A 35 4.81 -78.98 -7.80
N LYS A 36 4.79 -77.99 -8.71
CA LYS A 36 5.99 -77.49 -9.42
C LYS A 36 6.74 -76.39 -8.68
N ILE A 37 6.21 -75.89 -7.56
CA ILE A 37 6.95 -75.00 -6.64
C ILE A 37 7.86 -75.89 -5.77
N THR A 38 8.94 -76.42 -6.35
CA THR A 38 9.87 -77.33 -5.65
C THR A 38 10.99 -76.60 -4.89
N GLY A 39 10.71 -75.40 -4.40
CA GLY A 39 11.68 -74.54 -3.72
C GLY A 39 11.05 -73.85 -2.51
N PHE A 40 10.68 -74.62 -1.49
CA PHE A 40 10.46 -74.03 -0.18
C PHE A 40 11.80 -73.52 0.32
N GLY A 41 12.02 -72.20 0.24
CA GLY A 41 13.19 -71.58 0.83
C GLY A 41 13.30 -72.02 2.29
N SER A 42 14.39 -72.69 2.64
CA SER A 42 14.62 -73.31 3.96
C SER A 42 14.84 -72.30 5.09
N SER A 43 14.70 -71.01 4.80
CA SER A 43 14.82 -69.90 5.73
C SER A 43 13.64 -68.96 5.52
N PRO A 44 12.94 -68.53 6.58
CA PRO A 44 11.86 -67.55 6.45
C PRO A 44 12.38 -66.27 5.78
N GLN A 45 11.82 -65.92 4.62
CA GLN A 45 12.02 -64.60 4.02
C GLN A 45 10.95 -63.67 4.55
N THR A 46 11.33 -62.75 5.45
CA THR A 46 10.48 -61.65 5.85
C THR A 46 10.49 -60.60 4.75
N LEU A 47 9.39 -60.45 4.01
CA LEU A 47 9.17 -59.29 3.16
C LEU A 47 8.78 -58.11 4.07
N GLY A 48 9.71 -57.18 4.27
CA GLY A 48 9.40 -55.91 4.92
C GLY A 48 8.60 -55.04 3.95
N VAL A 49 7.29 -54.92 4.17
CA VAL A 49 6.47 -53.91 3.51
C VAL A 49 6.47 -52.67 4.40
N SER A 50 7.16 -51.61 4.00
CA SER A 50 7.06 -50.29 4.63
C SER A 50 6.13 -49.40 3.82
N VAL A 51 5.10 -48.86 4.46
CA VAL A 51 4.27 -47.80 3.89
C VAL A 51 4.79 -46.48 4.46
N GLN A 52 5.36 -45.63 3.61
CA GLN A 52 5.68 -44.26 3.98
C GLN A 52 4.48 -43.38 3.66
N THR A 53 3.99 -42.64 4.65
CA THR A 53 2.97 -41.62 4.49
C THR A 53 3.63 -40.27 4.27
N ASN A 54 3.06 -39.45 3.40
CA ASN A 54 3.53 -38.08 3.18
C ASN A 54 3.45 -37.25 4.47
N SER A 55 4.50 -36.50 4.76
CA SER A 55 4.68 -35.61 5.89
C SER A 55 4.29 -34.18 5.50
N ILE A 56 3.55 -33.49 6.36
CA ILE A 56 3.20 -32.08 6.10
C ILE A 56 4.47 -31.22 6.24
N PRO A 57 4.76 -30.30 5.32
CA PRO A 57 5.88 -29.38 5.45
C PRO A 57 5.72 -28.47 6.68
N VAL A 58 6.84 -27.98 7.22
CA VAL A 58 6.86 -27.06 8.35
C VAL A 58 7.52 -25.76 7.92
N ILE A 59 6.82 -24.64 8.10
CA ILE A 59 7.38 -23.31 7.87
C ILE A 59 8.00 -22.82 9.18
N GLY A 60 9.31 -22.59 9.16
CA GLY A 60 10.09 -22.04 10.27
C GLY A 60 9.85 -20.55 10.49
N ASN A 61 10.84 -19.89 11.09
CA ASN A 61 10.73 -18.45 11.38
C ASN A 61 10.74 -17.62 10.09
N VAL A 62 9.93 -16.56 10.06
CA VAL A 62 9.91 -15.57 8.98
C VAL A 62 10.79 -14.39 9.39
N THR A 63 11.82 -14.11 8.60
CA THR A 63 12.78 -13.03 8.87
C THR A 63 12.50 -11.86 7.94
N VAL A 64 12.16 -10.69 8.48
CA VAL A 64 11.95 -9.46 7.71
C VAL A 64 13.22 -8.61 7.75
N TYR A 65 13.74 -8.23 6.59
CA TYR A 65 15.06 -7.58 6.49
C TYR A 65 15.01 -6.06 6.67
N ASN A 66 13.90 -5.42 6.28
CA ASN A 66 13.73 -3.96 6.32
C ASN A 66 12.61 -3.55 7.28
N SER A 67 12.67 -4.04 8.52
CA SER A 67 11.75 -3.65 9.59
C SER A 67 12.45 -2.74 10.63
N PRO A 68 11.88 -1.56 10.97
CA PRO A 68 10.65 -1.00 10.41
C PRO A 68 10.83 -0.55 8.95
N PHE A 69 9.76 -0.67 8.16
CA PHE A 69 9.72 -0.29 6.76
C PHE A 69 9.40 1.20 6.64
N SER A 70 10.16 1.95 5.85
CA SER A 70 9.87 3.36 5.58
C SER A 70 9.26 3.51 4.19
N ALA A 71 8.09 4.17 4.13
CA ALA A 71 7.49 4.62 2.89
C ALA A 71 8.41 5.63 2.18
N VAL A 72 8.22 5.77 0.86
CA VAL A 72 8.96 6.73 0.03
C VAL A 72 7.95 7.74 -0.52
N GLU A 73 8.27 9.03 -0.42
CA GLU A 73 7.38 10.09 -0.90
C GLU A 73 7.03 9.89 -2.38
N SER A 74 5.73 9.85 -2.69
CA SER A 74 5.20 9.65 -4.05
C SER A 74 5.79 8.45 -4.79
N GLY A 75 6.31 7.44 -4.08
CA GLY A 75 7.08 6.34 -4.65
C GLY A 75 6.75 4.98 -4.03
N ASN A 76 6.83 3.93 -4.84
CA ASN A 76 6.66 2.58 -4.35
C ASN A 76 7.97 2.06 -3.77
N ASN A 77 7.89 1.29 -2.70
CA ASN A 77 9.03 0.60 -2.10
C ASN A 77 8.61 -0.86 -1.82
N SER A 78 9.54 -1.76 -1.51
CA SER A 78 9.18 -3.17 -1.32
C SER A 78 9.71 -3.74 -0.01
N VAL A 79 8.94 -4.65 0.57
CA VAL A 79 9.29 -5.38 1.78
C VAL A 79 9.97 -6.67 1.41
N PHE A 80 11.15 -6.89 1.99
CA PHE A 80 11.96 -8.07 1.76
C PHE A 80 11.95 -8.95 3.01
N PHE A 81 11.61 -10.22 2.84
CA PHE A 81 11.65 -11.19 3.93
C PHE A 81 11.96 -12.58 3.40
N SER A 82 12.33 -13.47 4.30
CA SER A 82 12.58 -14.87 3.99
C SER A 82 11.94 -15.81 5.00
N PHE A 83 11.77 -17.06 4.61
CA PHE A 83 11.37 -18.13 5.52
C PHE A 83 11.95 -19.46 5.05
N VAL A 84 12.21 -20.35 6.01
CA VAL A 84 12.71 -21.70 5.73
C VAL A 84 11.55 -22.68 5.84
N VAL A 85 11.40 -23.55 4.85
CA VAL A 85 10.47 -24.67 4.86
C VAL A 85 11.26 -25.95 5.04
N THR A 86 10.84 -26.82 5.94
CA THR A 86 11.39 -28.18 6.11
C THR A 86 10.34 -29.23 5.79
N ASP A 87 10.76 -30.38 5.27
CA ASP A 87 9.88 -31.51 4.95
C ASP A 87 10.63 -32.83 5.18
N ALA A 88 10.04 -33.74 5.96
CA ALA A 88 10.68 -35.01 6.31
C ALA A 88 10.85 -35.96 5.12
N ASP A 89 10.07 -35.78 4.05
CA ASP A 89 10.16 -36.57 2.81
C ASP A 89 11.20 -36.01 1.81
N GLY A 90 11.87 -34.90 2.18
CA GLY A 90 12.98 -34.32 1.43
C GLY A 90 12.61 -33.03 0.70
N ASP A 91 13.62 -32.27 0.26
CA ASP A 91 13.42 -30.96 -0.39
C ASP A 91 12.66 -31.04 -1.73
N ASN A 92 12.81 -32.15 -2.46
CA ASN A 92 12.07 -32.41 -3.69
C ASN A 92 10.56 -32.49 -3.47
N ASN A 93 10.10 -32.77 -2.24
CA ASN A 93 8.68 -32.76 -1.91
C ASN A 93 8.11 -31.33 -1.82
N ILE A 94 8.95 -30.34 -1.48
CA ILE A 94 8.52 -28.94 -1.33
C ILE A 94 8.37 -28.30 -2.72
N LEU A 95 7.16 -27.88 -3.11
CA LEU A 95 6.92 -27.27 -4.42
C LEU A 95 7.28 -25.79 -4.42
N ASN A 96 8.31 -25.40 -5.18
CA ASN A 96 8.78 -24.01 -5.24
C ASN A 96 7.65 -23.03 -5.60
N ASP A 97 6.86 -23.39 -6.61
CA ASP A 97 5.85 -22.53 -7.21
C ASP A 97 4.62 -22.37 -6.31
N SER A 98 4.52 -23.17 -5.25
CA SER A 98 3.43 -23.09 -4.27
C SER A 98 3.70 -22.12 -3.12
N ALA A 99 4.90 -21.53 -3.07
CA ALA A 99 5.26 -20.55 -2.06
C ALA A 99 4.51 -19.25 -2.32
N VAL A 100 3.62 -18.89 -1.41
CA VAL A 100 2.80 -17.67 -1.52
C VAL A 100 2.91 -16.89 -0.23
N ALA A 101 3.03 -15.58 -0.37
CA ALA A 101 3.03 -14.67 0.76
C ALA A 101 1.95 -13.60 0.61
N ASN A 102 1.34 -13.26 1.73
CA ASN A 102 0.30 -12.25 1.86
C ASN A 102 0.63 -11.34 3.04
N ILE A 103 0.53 -10.04 2.81
CA ILE A 103 0.70 -9.01 3.82
C ILE A 103 -0.61 -8.25 3.95
N SER A 104 -1.11 -8.15 5.18
CA SER A 104 -2.44 -7.59 5.44
C SER A 104 -2.49 -6.74 6.70
N ARG A 105 -3.35 -5.72 6.64
CA ARG A 105 -3.72 -4.85 7.75
C ARG A 105 -5.21 -4.58 7.66
N THR A 106 -5.89 -4.54 8.80
CA THR A 106 -7.33 -4.25 8.85
C THR A 106 -7.60 -2.87 8.25
N GLY A 107 -8.55 -2.79 7.31
CA GLY A 107 -8.91 -1.54 6.61
C GLY A 107 -8.06 -1.23 5.38
N GLU A 108 -7.03 -2.03 5.09
CA GLU A 108 -6.13 -1.83 3.95
C GLU A 108 -6.32 -2.90 2.87
N THR A 109 -5.89 -2.57 1.66
CA THR A 109 -5.80 -3.56 0.58
C THR A 109 -4.65 -4.52 0.87
N ALA A 110 -4.92 -5.82 0.92
CA ALA A 110 -3.89 -6.83 1.10
C ALA A 110 -2.88 -6.81 -0.06
N ARG A 111 -1.60 -6.90 0.26
CA ARG A 111 -0.50 -7.01 -0.70
C ARG A 111 -0.05 -8.45 -0.74
N TYR A 112 -0.06 -9.08 -1.91
CA TYR A 112 0.32 -10.48 -2.03
C TYR A 112 1.33 -10.67 -3.16
N ASN A 113 2.10 -11.74 -3.05
CA ASN A 113 2.90 -12.27 -4.12
C ASN A 113 2.57 -13.76 -4.26
N ASP A 114 1.88 -14.10 -5.34
CA ASP A 114 1.37 -15.44 -5.61
C ASP A 114 1.93 -15.94 -6.94
N THR A 115 3.10 -16.60 -6.88
CA THR A 115 3.70 -17.27 -8.04
C THR A 115 2.90 -18.46 -8.54
N PHE A 116 2.00 -19.01 -7.72
CA PHE A 116 1.15 -20.11 -8.13
C PHE A 116 0.08 -19.64 -9.12
N ILE A 117 -0.35 -18.39 -9.02
CA ILE A 117 -1.33 -17.77 -9.91
C ILE A 117 -0.66 -16.96 -11.02
N ASP A 118 0.42 -16.24 -10.71
CA ASP A 118 1.11 -15.37 -11.68
C ASP A 118 2.63 -15.47 -11.51
N ASN A 119 3.26 -16.17 -12.46
CA ASN A 119 4.71 -16.37 -12.49
C ASN A 119 5.51 -15.08 -12.79
N THR A 120 4.85 -13.98 -13.17
CA THR A 120 5.49 -12.69 -13.43
C THR A 120 5.66 -11.83 -12.18
N LEU A 121 4.96 -12.15 -11.08
CA LEU A 121 5.06 -11.43 -9.81
C LEU A 121 6.40 -11.64 -9.10
N GLY A 122 7.29 -12.47 -9.64
CA GLY A 122 8.62 -12.74 -9.09
C GLY A 122 8.61 -13.62 -7.84
N GLY A 123 7.47 -13.78 -7.15
CA GLY A 123 7.26 -14.81 -6.14
C GLY A 123 8.03 -14.70 -4.84
N CYS A 124 7.78 -15.71 -4.02
CA CYS A 124 8.76 -16.21 -3.08
C CYS A 124 9.68 -17.19 -3.82
N VAL A 125 10.94 -16.80 -4.04
CA VAL A 125 11.92 -17.58 -4.79
C VAL A 125 12.73 -18.45 -3.84
N ALA A 126 12.85 -19.74 -4.14
CA ALA A 126 13.76 -20.64 -3.43
C ALA A 126 15.23 -20.30 -3.78
N GLN A 127 16.04 -19.93 -2.78
CA GLN A 127 17.45 -19.53 -2.96
C GLN A 127 18.42 -20.64 -2.54
N GLU A 128 18.14 -21.32 -1.42
CA GLU A 128 19.00 -22.36 -0.85
C GLU A 128 18.21 -23.64 -0.62
N ARG A 129 18.88 -24.79 -0.80
CA ARG A 129 18.29 -26.11 -0.59
C ARG A 129 19.24 -27.02 0.19
N GLY A 130 18.69 -27.79 1.11
CA GLY A 130 19.36 -28.90 1.79
C GLY A 130 18.70 -30.23 1.46
N SER A 131 18.98 -31.27 2.23
CA SER A 131 18.36 -32.59 2.03
C SER A 131 16.85 -32.61 2.33
N ASN A 132 16.41 -31.75 3.25
CA ASN A 132 15.04 -31.75 3.78
C ASN A 132 14.50 -30.32 3.99
N PHE A 133 15.09 -29.31 3.35
CA PHE A 133 14.65 -27.93 3.51
C PHE A 133 14.90 -27.06 2.29
N LYS A 134 14.13 -25.98 2.16
CA LYS A 134 14.31 -24.89 1.21
C LYS A 134 14.15 -23.53 1.89
N ASN A 135 14.99 -22.57 1.52
CA ASN A 135 14.88 -21.18 1.96
C ASN A 135 14.23 -20.34 0.86
N PHE A 136 13.14 -19.66 1.17
CA PHE A 136 12.40 -18.81 0.25
C PHE A 136 12.63 -17.33 0.60
N THR A 137 12.90 -16.52 -0.42
CA THR A 137 12.98 -15.06 -0.31
C THR A 137 11.83 -14.44 -1.09
N CYS A 138 11.07 -13.57 -0.44
CA CYS A 138 9.91 -12.91 -1.02
C CYS A 138 10.14 -11.41 -1.12
N ASN A 139 9.58 -10.81 -2.16
CA ASN A 139 9.54 -9.37 -2.36
C ASN A 139 8.10 -8.95 -2.63
N ILE A 140 7.54 -8.06 -1.80
CA ILE A 140 6.18 -7.54 -1.97
C ILE A 140 6.25 -6.01 -2.04
N SER A 141 5.76 -5.45 -3.14
CA SER A 141 5.70 -4.00 -3.33
C SER A 141 4.56 -3.37 -2.55
N PHE A 142 4.90 -2.26 -1.90
CA PHE A 142 4.03 -1.34 -1.21
C PHE A 142 3.96 -0.04 -1.99
N VAL A 143 2.78 0.56 -1.99
CA VAL A 143 2.56 1.89 -2.55
C VAL A 143 2.75 2.92 -1.45
N TYR A 144 3.16 4.14 -1.81
CA TYR A 144 3.51 5.18 -0.84
C TYR A 144 2.39 5.54 0.14
N TYR A 145 1.14 5.18 -0.16
CA TYR A 145 -0.04 5.48 0.64
C TYR A 145 -0.54 4.29 1.48
N ASP A 146 0.17 3.16 1.49
CA ASP A 146 -0.14 2.07 2.41
C ASP A 146 0.07 2.54 3.85
N GLY A 147 -0.97 2.47 4.67
CA GLY A 147 -0.98 3.16 5.96
C GLY A 147 0.05 2.65 6.97
N ALA A 148 0.49 3.56 7.84
CA ALA A 148 1.46 3.30 8.88
C ALA A 148 0.96 2.36 9.99
N GLY A 149 1.86 1.65 10.66
CA GLY A 149 1.56 0.75 11.76
C GLY A 149 1.87 -0.71 11.47
N ALA A 150 1.30 -1.61 12.27
CA ALA A 150 1.60 -3.04 12.20
C ALA A 150 0.86 -3.74 11.04
N TRP A 151 1.61 -4.49 10.25
CA TRP A 151 1.11 -5.34 9.16
C TRP A 151 1.46 -6.81 9.46
N ASN A 152 0.51 -7.71 9.19
CA ASN A 152 0.67 -9.14 9.37
C ASN A 152 1.25 -9.78 8.11
N ILE A 153 2.24 -10.66 8.28
CA ILE A 153 2.79 -11.48 7.21
C ILE A 153 2.24 -12.90 7.36
N SER A 154 1.60 -13.40 6.32
CA SER A 154 1.23 -14.80 6.17
C SER A 154 2.00 -15.42 5.02
N VAL A 155 2.60 -16.57 5.26
CA VAL A 155 3.26 -17.37 4.24
C VAL A 155 2.65 -18.76 4.20
N ARG A 156 2.51 -19.33 3.00
CA ARG A 156 2.01 -20.68 2.78
C ARG A 156 2.85 -21.43 1.75
N ILE A 157 2.87 -22.75 1.86
CA ILE A 157 3.56 -23.66 0.95
C ILE A 157 2.77 -24.96 0.84
N ASN A 158 2.82 -25.59 -0.33
CA ASN A 158 2.34 -26.95 -0.55
C ASN A 158 3.50 -27.89 -0.89
N ASP A 159 3.34 -29.16 -0.55
CA ASP A 159 4.19 -30.22 -1.06
C ASP A 159 3.61 -30.91 -2.32
N SER A 160 4.33 -31.91 -2.83
CA SER A 160 3.96 -32.64 -4.05
C SER A 160 2.70 -33.52 -3.88
N ALA A 161 2.32 -33.83 -2.64
CA ALA A 161 1.09 -34.54 -2.29
C ALA A 161 -0.06 -33.58 -1.95
N ALA A 162 0.12 -32.28 -2.19
CA ALA A 162 -0.82 -31.21 -1.86
C ALA A 162 -1.11 -31.05 -0.36
N ALA A 163 -0.22 -31.51 0.53
CA ALA A 163 -0.30 -31.13 1.93
C ALA A 163 0.07 -29.66 2.09
N PHE A 164 -0.63 -28.99 3.01
CA PHE A 164 -0.62 -27.54 3.15
C PHE A 164 -0.03 -27.12 4.50
N ALA A 165 0.86 -26.14 4.47
CA ALA A 165 1.38 -25.48 5.67
C ALA A 165 1.29 -23.96 5.56
N GLN A 166 1.04 -23.30 6.69
CA GLN A 166 0.92 -21.85 6.80
C GLN A 166 1.56 -21.34 8.09
N ASN A 167 2.23 -20.19 8.00
CA ASN A 167 2.70 -19.44 9.15
C ASN A 167 2.12 -18.01 9.09
N ILE A 168 1.56 -17.55 10.21
CA ILE A 168 0.92 -16.22 10.40
C ILE A 168 1.47 -15.46 11.61
N THR A 169 2.60 -15.90 12.18
CA THR A 169 3.07 -15.38 13.47
C THR A 169 3.91 -14.11 13.36
N GLN A 170 4.27 -13.70 12.13
CA GLN A 170 5.18 -12.59 11.91
C GLN A 170 4.45 -11.31 11.56
N THR A 171 4.90 -10.21 12.15
CA THR A 171 4.47 -8.85 11.82
C THR A 171 5.67 -7.98 11.50
N PHE A 172 5.43 -6.86 10.83
CA PHE A 172 6.39 -5.75 10.73
C PHE A 172 5.63 -4.42 10.81
N THR A 173 6.37 -3.34 11.01
CA THR A 173 5.79 -1.99 11.13
C THR A 173 6.17 -1.17 9.91
N ILE A 174 5.19 -0.48 9.33
CA ILE A 174 5.40 0.61 8.37
C ILE A 174 5.46 1.91 9.18
N ASN A 175 6.54 2.67 9.00
CA ASN A 175 6.66 4.01 9.56
C ASN A 175 5.70 4.96 8.84
N GLU A 176 5.18 5.91 9.61
CA GLU A 176 4.45 7.04 9.08
C GLU A 176 5.40 8.00 8.37
N LEU A 177 4.96 8.50 7.21
CA LEU A 177 5.63 9.48 6.39
C LEU A 177 4.63 10.60 6.11
N THR A 178 4.84 11.73 6.79
CA THR A 178 4.15 13.00 6.49
C THR A 178 4.91 13.71 5.39
N ALA A 179 4.31 13.85 4.20
CA ALA A 179 4.92 14.55 3.07
C ALA A 179 3.86 15.26 2.23
N LEU A 180 4.17 16.48 1.77
CA LEU A 180 3.28 17.31 0.98
C LEU A 180 4.01 17.90 -0.23
N VAL A 181 3.32 17.92 -1.37
CA VAL A 181 3.74 18.69 -2.54
C VAL A 181 2.74 19.82 -2.78
N ILE A 182 3.27 21.03 -3.01
CA ILE A 182 2.48 22.25 -3.19
C ILE A 182 2.68 22.77 -4.61
N TYR A 183 1.59 23.10 -5.31
CA TYR A 183 1.62 23.66 -6.65
C TYR A 183 0.52 24.70 -6.86
N PRO A 184 0.77 25.86 -7.50
CA PRO A 184 2.07 26.32 -7.99
C PRO A 184 3.00 26.79 -6.86
N SER A 185 4.30 26.87 -7.15
CA SER A 185 5.31 27.39 -6.21
C SER A 185 5.30 28.92 -6.10
N THR A 186 4.52 29.60 -6.95
CA THR A 186 4.34 31.05 -6.96
C THR A 186 2.87 31.41 -7.03
N ILE A 187 2.46 32.39 -6.24
CA ILE A 187 1.10 32.94 -6.22
C ILE A 187 1.18 34.36 -6.76
N SER A 188 0.24 34.72 -7.63
CA SER A 188 0.14 36.07 -8.20
C SER A 188 -1.30 36.55 -8.18
N PHE A 189 -1.47 37.86 -8.13
CA PHE A 189 -2.76 38.53 -8.16
C PHE A 189 -2.94 39.30 -9.47
N PRO A 190 -4.17 39.67 -9.86
CA PRO A 190 -4.39 40.61 -10.95
C PRO A 190 -3.80 41.99 -10.64
N THR A 191 -3.89 42.93 -11.58
CA THR A 191 -3.62 44.33 -11.27
C THR A 191 -4.63 44.80 -10.23
N ILE A 192 -4.13 45.34 -9.12
CA ILE A 192 -4.93 45.73 -7.96
C ILE A 192 -4.90 47.26 -7.85
N GLY A 193 -6.08 47.88 -7.72
CA GLY A 193 -6.26 49.28 -7.38
C GLY A 193 -6.16 49.53 -5.87
N LEU A 194 -5.88 50.78 -5.49
CA LEU A 194 -5.97 51.21 -4.10
C LEU A 194 -7.41 51.05 -3.60
N SER A 195 -7.59 50.57 -2.38
CA SER A 195 -8.91 50.29 -1.77
C SER A 195 -9.75 49.24 -2.51
N ASP A 196 -9.16 48.46 -3.42
CA ASP A 196 -9.83 47.30 -3.97
C ASP A 196 -10.09 46.28 -2.84
N VAL A 197 -11.26 45.64 -2.91
CA VAL A 197 -11.70 44.64 -1.94
C VAL A 197 -12.00 43.33 -2.64
N ASN A 198 -11.82 42.21 -1.92
CA ASN A 198 -12.14 40.87 -2.39
C ASN A 198 -11.44 40.47 -3.71
N VAL A 199 -10.15 40.77 -3.82
CA VAL A 199 -9.36 40.47 -5.02
C VAL A 199 -8.72 39.08 -4.90
N SER A 200 -9.20 38.13 -5.70
CA SER A 200 -8.69 36.76 -5.71
C SER A 200 -7.34 36.63 -6.41
N ALA A 201 -6.54 35.65 -5.97
CA ALA A 201 -5.34 35.23 -6.70
C ALA A 201 -5.69 34.69 -8.10
N ARG A 202 -4.74 34.75 -9.03
CA ARG A 202 -4.91 34.30 -10.43
C ARG A 202 -5.00 32.78 -10.57
N ALA A 203 -4.44 32.05 -9.62
CA ALA A 203 -4.37 30.60 -9.64
C ALA A 203 -4.64 30.03 -8.25
N ASN A 204 -5.19 28.82 -8.24
CA ASN A 204 -5.43 28.08 -7.03
C ASN A 204 -4.13 27.45 -6.56
N LEU A 205 -4.02 27.29 -5.26
CA LEU A 205 -2.96 26.52 -4.63
C LEU A 205 -3.47 25.11 -4.38
N THR A 206 -2.79 24.12 -4.93
CA THR A 206 -3.06 22.70 -4.72
C THR A 206 -2.04 22.18 -3.71
N ILE A 207 -2.52 21.57 -2.63
CA ILE A 207 -1.70 20.81 -1.68
C ILE A 207 -2.03 19.35 -1.90
N ASN A 208 -1.02 18.53 -2.19
CA ASN A 208 -1.18 17.11 -2.43
C ASN A 208 -0.42 16.33 -1.35
N ASN A 209 -1.10 15.36 -0.71
CA ASN A 209 -0.46 14.46 0.24
C ASN A 209 0.35 13.39 -0.52
N THR A 210 1.67 13.42 -0.37
CA THR A 210 2.61 12.51 -1.02
C THR A 210 3.17 11.46 -0.06
N GLY A 211 2.66 11.41 1.17
CA GLY A 211 2.98 10.43 2.20
C GLY A 211 1.89 9.36 2.43
N ASN A 212 2.05 8.56 3.49
CA ASN A 212 1.03 7.63 4.01
C ASN A 212 0.39 8.11 5.31
N ASP A 213 0.66 9.35 5.71
CA ASP A 213 0.10 9.98 6.88
C ASP A 213 -1.28 10.57 6.58
N ASP A 214 -2.34 10.13 7.27
CA ASP A 214 -3.69 10.65 7.05
C ASP A 214 -3.88 11.93 7.87
N ILE A 215 -3.94 13.07 7.19
CA ILE A 215 -4.00 14.40 7.79
C ILE A 215 -5.45 14.88 7.89
N SER A 216 -6.43 14.11 7.40
CA SER A 216 -7.84 14.51 7.42
C SER A 216 -8.41 14.53 8.83
N GLY A 217 -9.18 15.57 9.15
CA GLY A 217 -9.92 15.62 10.42
C GLY A 217 -9.05 15.84 11.66
N ARG A 218 -7.73 16.06 11.51
CA ARG A 218 -6.86 16.28 12.66
C ARG A 218 -7.02 17.65 13.31
N GLU A 219 -7.79 18.55 12.70
CA GLU A 219 -8.22 19.79 13.33
C GLU A 219 -8.95 19.53 14.65
N PHE A 220 -9.68 18.40 14.75
CA PHE A 220 -10.37 18.01 15.98
C PHE A 220 -9.41 17.61 17.11
N SER A 221 -8.20 17.17 16.78
CA SER A 221 -7.11 16.88 17.73
C SER A 221 -6.15 18.05 17.92
N GLY A 222 -6.34 19.16 17.21
CA GLY A 222 -5.51 20.36 17.32
C GLY A 222 -4.32 20.41 16.36
N GLU A 223 -4.24 19.49 15.40
CA GLU A 223 -3.24 19.49 14.34
C GLU A 223 -3.85 20.13 13.08
N TYR A 224 -3.11 21.02 12.41
CA TYR A 224 -3.64 21.77 11.27
C TYR A 224 -2.56 21.96 10.20
N ILE A 225 -3.00 22.08 8.94
CA ILE A 225 -2.16 22.72 7.93
C ILE A 225 -2.13 24.21 8.23
N ASN A 226 -0.99 24.69 8.72
CA ASN A 226 -0.77 26.09 9.00
C ASN A 226 -0.16 26.80 7.80
N PHE A 227 -0.85 27.83 7.31
CA PHE A 227 -0.37 28.72 6.28
C PHE A 227 0.26 29.95 6.94
N THR A 228 1.53 30.24 6.65
CA THR A 228 2.22 31.45 7.14
C THR A 228 2.58 32.35 5.97
N ALA A 229 2.01 33.55 5.97
CA ALA A 229 2.29 34.59 5.01
C ALA A 229 3.06 35.74 5.65
N ILE A 230 3.96 36.32 4.86
CA ILE A 230 4.81 37.44 5.24
C ILE A 230 4.43 38.62 4.35
N ALA A 231 4.48 39.83 4.90
CA ALA A 231 4.15 41.07 4.19
C ALA A 231 4.79 41.15 2.80
N LEU A 232 4.03 41.63 1.82
CA LEU A 232 4.53 41.87 0.47
C LEU A 232 5.20 43.25 0.44
N VAL A 233 6.45 43.32 0.04
CA VAL A 233 7.26 44.56 0.10
C VAL A 233 7.39 45.16 -1.29
N GLY A 234 7.35 46.49 -1.37
CA GLY A 234 7.52 47.21 -2.63
C GLY A 234 8.88 46.94 -3.31
N GLU A 235 8.84 46.54 -4.58
CA GLU A 235 10.04 46.22 -5.36
C GLU A 235 10.87 47.47 -5.71
N SER A 236 10.23 48.63 -5.85
CA SER A 236 10.91 49.91 -6.10
C SER A 236 11.11 50.72 -4.82
N ASN A 237 10.07 50.84 -4.00
CA ASN A 237 10.07 51.53 -2.72
C ASN A 237 9.76 50.55 -1.59
N SER A 238 10.79 50.13 -0.86
CA SER A 238 10.69 49.19 0.28
C SER A 238 10.11 49.81 1.55
N ASN A 239 9.83 51.12 1.58
CA ASN A 239 9.19 51.74 2.75
C ASN A 239 7.67 51.50 2.79
N THR A 240 7.11 50.91 1.74
CA THR A 240 5.69 50.51 1.71
C THR A 240 5.59 48.99 1.62
N ALA A 241 4.63 48.42 2.34
CA ALA A 241 4.35 46.99 2.33
C ALA A 241 2.84 46.73 2.44
N ILE A 242 2.39 45.62 1.87
CA ILE A 242 1.03 45.11 2.03
C ILE A 242 1.04 44.08 3.15
N PRO A 243 0.40 44.35 4.31
CA PRO A 243 0.36 43.40 5.40
C PRO A 243 -0.57 42.23 5.04
N THR A 244 -0.20 41.01 5.45
CA THR A 244 -0.93 39.80 5.08
C THR A 244 -2.12 39.49 5.99
N ASN A 245 -2.39 40.28 7.04
CA ASN A 245 -3.67 40.20 7.76
C ASN A 245 -4.89 40.50 6.88
N ASN A 246 -4.71 41.21 5.78
CA ASN A 246 -5.78 41.46 4.83
C ASN A 246 -5.92 40.35 3.79
N ILE A 247 -5.27 39.20 4.01
CA ILE A 247 -5.42 38.01 3.16
C ILE A 247 -6.27 36.98 3.90
N SER A 248 -7.19 36.35 3.18
CA SER A 248 -7.84 35.11 3.56
C SER A 248 -7.42 33.96 2.65
N ILE A 249 -7.47 32.75 3.21
CA ILE A 249 -7.29 31.50 2.49
C ILE A 249 -8.49 30.60 2.78
N GLY A 250 -8.93 29.83 1.79
CA GLY A 250 -10.02 28.89 1.98
C GLY A 250 -10.14 27.88 0.85
N THR A 251 -10.95 26.84 1.06
CA THR A 251 -11.23 25.84 0.03
C THR A 251 -12.19 26.41 -1.02
N THR A 252 -12.19 25.82 -2.22
CA THR A 252 -13.03 26.27 -3.33
C THR A 252 -14.52 25.90 -3.21
N ASP A 253 -14.95 25.34 -2.08
CA ASP A 253 -16.27 24.71 -1.92
C ASP A 253 -17.39 25.73 -1.63
N GLY A 254 -17.48 26.76 -2.47
CA GLY A 254 -18.45 27.84 -2.36
C GLY A 254 -19.38 27.93 -3.55
N LEU A 255 -20.60 27.40 -3.44
CA LEU A 255 -21.69 27.72 -4.38
C LEU A 255 -22.20 29.13 -4.06
N GLY A 256 -21.80 30.15 -4.82
CA GLY A 256 -22.24 31.55 -4.62
C GLY A 256 -21.67 32.55 -5.63
N THR A 257 -22.23 33.75 -5.68
CA THR A 257 -21.80 34.85 -6.58
C THR A 257 -20.55 35.58 -6.12
N GLN A 258 -20.16 35.43 -4.85
CA GLN A 258 -18.87 35.86 -4.31
C GLN A 258 -18.04 34.63 -3.99
N PRO A 259 -16.72 34.62 -4.30
CA PRO A 259 -15.88 33.49 -3.98
C PRO A 259 -15.89 33.28 -2.46
N ALA A 260 -16.30 32.10 -1.98
CA ALA A 260 -16.55 31.86 -0.56
C ALA A 260 -15.35 32.22 0.32
N PHE A 261 -14.13 32.00 -0.17
CA PHE A 261 -12.87 32.29 0.52
C PHE A 261 -12.51 33.78 0.64
N CYS A 262 -13.22 34.70 -0.01
CA CYS A 262 -13.14 36.15 0.28
C CYS A 262 -14.10 36.58 1.39
N ASP A 263 -15.08 35.75 1.75
CA ASP A 263 -16.11 36.06 2.72
C ASP A 263 -15.76 35.46 4.09
N VAL A 264 -15.01 36.22 4.90
CA VAL A 264 -14.60 35.81 6.26
C VAL A 264 -15.75 35.73 7.27
N SER A 265 -16.98 36.10 6.89
CA SER A 265 -18.16 35.83 7.74
C SER A 265 -18.55 34.36 7.71
N ARG A 266 -18.08 33.61 6.70
CA ARG A 266 -18.20 32.16 6.63
C ARG A 266 -17.09 31.54 7.46
N THR A 267 -17.49 30.88 8.54
CA THR A 267 -16.55 30.20 9.44
C THR A 267 -16.14 28.81 8.95
N ALA A 268 -16.89 28.23 8.01
CA ALA A 268 -16.56 26.98 7.37
C ALA A 268 -15.62 27.25 6.19
N ASN A 269 -14.46 26.58 6.17
CA ASN A 269 -13.52 26.49 5.05
C ASN A 269 -12.86 27.79 4.61
N VAL A 270 -12.94 28.85 5.41
CA VAL A 270 -12.29 30.14 5.16
C VAL A 270 -11.61 30.61 6.42
N THR A 271 -10.39 31.10 6.29
CA THR A 271 -9.64 31.61 7.43
C THR A 271 -8.89 32.87 7.03
N LYS A 272 -9.10 33.93 7.82
CA LYS A 272 -8.33 35.17 7.72
C LYS A 272 -6.99 34.95 8.41
N LEU A 273 -5.89 35.40 7.80
CA LEU A 273 -4.58 35.29 8.44
C LEU A 273 -4.50 36.21 9.66
N ILE A 274 -4.05 35.68 10.80
CA ILE A 274 -3.98 36.38 12.07
C ILE A 274 -2.52 36.68 12.40
N ASN A 275 -2.27 37.82 13.04
CA ASN A 275 -0.91 38.16 13.46
C ASN A 275 -0.46 37.28 14.63
N HIS A 276 0.65 36.57 14.48
CA HIS A 276 1.25 35.77 15.56
C HIS A 276 2.53 36.40 16.13
N THR A 277 3.02 37.52 15.59
CA THR A 277 4.21 38.19 16.14
C THR A 277 3.84 39.21 17.21
N SER A 278 4.64 39.26 18.27
CA SER A 278 4.43 40.12 19.45
C SER A 278 4.75 41.61 19.24
N ALA A 279 5.30 41.98 18.07
CA ALA A 279 5.68 43.36 17.75
C ALA A 279 4.84 43.91 16.60
N LEU A 280 4.46 45.19 16.65
CA LEU A 280 3.81 45.90 15.55
C LEU A 280 4.86 46.31 14.51
N SER A 281 5.29 45.37 13.66
CA SER A 281 6.12 45.67 12.49
C SER A 281 5.28 45.56 11.21
N PRO A 282 5.46 46.43 10.20
CA PRO A 282 4.85 46.24 8.89
C PRO A 282 5.33 44.94 8.20
N TYR A 283 6.37 44.29 8.73
CA TYR A 283 6.92 43.01 8.27
C TYR A 283 6.51 41.82 9.14
N ASN A 284 5.36 41.90 9.81
CA ASN A 284 4.88 40.81 10.65
C ASN A 284 4.56 39.55 9.84
N ASN A 285 4.70 38.40 10.49
CA ASN A 285 4.27 37.10 9.98
C ASN A 285 2.85 36.85 10.45
N PHE A 286 1.97 36.55 9.50
CA PHE A 286 0.58 36.24 9.77
C PHE A 286 0.35 34.79 9.40
N SER A 287 -0.26 34.04 10.31
CA SER A 287 -0.56 32.64 10.08
C SER A 287 -1.98 32.30 10.44
N ALA A 288 -2.49 31.24 9.84
CA ALA A 288 -3.71 30.61 10.28
C ALA A 288 -3.74 29.14 9.85
N GLY A 289 -4.35 28.31 10.69
CA GLY A 289 -4.73 26.95 10.31
C GLY A 289 -5.83 26.99 9.24
N ILE A 290 -5.70 26.18 8.21
CA ILE A 290 -6.76 26.00 7.20
C ILE A 290 -7.81 25.08 7.82
N ASN A 291 -8.98 25.65 8.14
CA ASN A 291 -10.09 24.88 8.69
C ASN A 291 -10.79 24.06 7.59
N GLY A 292 -11.16 22.81 7.88
CA GLY A 292 -11.87 21.93 6.94
C GLY A 292 -10.99 21.33 5.84
N SER A 293 -9.68 21.25 6.05
CA SER A 293 -8.77 20.52 5.16
C SER A 293 -9.10 19.01 5.17
N PHE A 294 -9.13 18.38 4.00
CA PHE A 294 -9.46 16.96 3.87
C PHE A 294 -8.39 16.26 3.02
N MET A 295 -7.22 16.04 3.62
CA MET A 295 -6.09 15.37 2.97
C MET A 295 -5.92 13.94 3.45
N LEU A 296 -6.69 13.02 2.84
CA LEU A 296 -6.58 11.60 3.16
C LEU A 296 -5.20 11.08 2.82
N ALA A 297 -4.69 10.14 3.62
CA ALA A 297 -3.69 9.21 3.14
C ALA A 297 -4.39 8.25 2.19
N GLN A 298 -4.55 8.62 0.91
CA GLN A 298 -4.68 7.66 -0.21
C GLN A 298 -5.03 8.30 -1.56
N ALA A 299 -4.23 7.87 -2.56
CA ALA A 299 -4.49 7.86 -4.00
C ALA A 299 -4.63 9.20 -4.75
N THR A 300 -4.37 9.12 -6.05
CA THR A 300 -4.50 10.20 -7.03
C THR A 300 -5.81 10.97 -6.83
N GLY A 301 -5.71 12.24 -6.44
CA GLY A 301 -6.86 13.11 -6.20
C GLY A 301 -7.12 13.46 -4.72
N ALA A 302 -6.37 12.89 -3.77
CA ALA A 302 -6.33 13.39 -2.39
C ALA A 302 -5.51 14.69 -2.31
N GLN A 303 -6.09 15.75 -2.85
CA GLN A 303 -5.52 17.08 -2.89
C GLN A 303 -6.52 18.08 -2.34
N ASP A 304 -6.03 19.06 -1.59
CA ASP A 304 -6.79 20.24 -1.22
C ASP A 304 -6.52 21.36 -2.21
N ILE A 305 -7.58 22.00 -2.69
CA ILE A 305 -7.51 23.16 -3.57
C ILE A 305 -7.88 24.39 -2.74
N LEU A 306 -6.90 25.23 -2.50
CA LEU A 306 -7.02 26.47 -1.76
C LEU A 306 -7.01 27.66 -2.72
N GLN A 307 -7.76 28.69 -2.37
CA GLN A 307 -7.71 29.98 -3.04
C GLN A 307 -7.42 31.08 -2.02
N LEU A 308 -6.64 32.06 -2.46
CA LEU A 308 -6.29 33.23 -1.65
C LEU A 308 -7.07 34.44 -2.13
N CYS A 309 -7.42 35.31 -1.20
CA CYS A 309 -8.12 36.54 -1.48
C CYS A 309 -7.57 37.70 -0.65
N PHE A 310 -7.33 38.84 -1.30
CA PHE A 310 -7.20 40.11 -0.61
C PHE A 310 -8.57 40.60 -0.19
N LEU A 311 -8.78 40.74 1.10
CA LEU A 311 -9.99 41.30 1.70
C LEU A 311 -10.06 42.82 1.48
N ASP A 312 -8.91 43.49 1.65
CA ASP A 312 -8.79 44.94 1.55
C ASP A 312 -7.35 45.34 1.21
N VAL A 313 -7.20 46.24 0.24
CA VAL A 313 -5.90 46.71 -0.25
C VAL A 313 -5.66 48.12 0.31
N PRO A 314 -4.57 48.35 1.07
CA PRO A 314 -4.30 49.65 1.68
C PRO A 314 -4.31 50.80 0.67
N ASP A 315 -4.84 51.95 1.08
CA ASP A 315 -5.00 53.15 0.25
C ASP A 315 -3.73 54.03 0.21
N ASP A 316 -2.77 53.76 1.08
CA ASP A 316 -1.50 54.48 1.23
C ASP A 316 -0.32 53.86 0.45
N LEU A 317 -0.61 52.93 -0.46
CA LEU A 317 0.42 52.28 -1.29
C LEU A 317 0.89 53.19 -2.44
N THR A 318 2.13 52.97 -2.85
CA THR A 318 2.69 53.61 -4.05
C THR A 318 2.50 52.70 -5.25
N ALA A 319 2.33 53.26 -6.46
CA ALA A 319 2.16 52.45 -7.67
C ALA A 319 3.46 51.71 -8.01
N GLN A 320 3.51 50.41 -7.68
CA GLN A 320 4.64 49.52 -7.94
C GLN A 320 4.20 48.05 -7.77
N ASN A 321 5.12 47.13 -8.06
CA ASN A 321 4.95 45.72 -7.70
C ASN A 321 5.25 45.51 -6.21
N TYR A 322 4.51 44.59 -5.60
CA TYR A 322 4.71 44.12 -4.23
C TYR A 322 4.93 42.61 -4.27
N SER A 323 6.02 42.14 -3.67
CA SER A 323 6.40 40.72 -3.70
C SER A 323 7.12 40.30 -2.43
N THR A 324 7.33 38.99 -2.30
CA THR A 324 8.09 38.41 -1.17
C THR A 324 9.60 38.43 -1.39
N THR A 325 10.09 38.92 -2.54
CA THR A 325 11.51 38.86 -2.92
C THR A 325 12.42 39.66 -1.97
N LYS A 326 11.89 40.71 -1.34
CA LYS A 326 12.61 41.53 -0.34
C LYS A 326 12.27 41.17 1.11
N SER A 327 11.39 40.18 1.32
CA SER A 327 11.03 39.66 2.63
C SER A 327 11.49 38.20 2.73
N ALA A 328 10.65 37.30 3.23
CA ALA A 328 10.87 35.86 3.16
C ALA A 328 9.71 35.15 2.44
N SER A 329 9.95 33.90 2.06
CA SER A 329 8.95 33.02 1.44
C SER A 329 7.81 32.73 2.42
N TRP A 330 6.61 32.59 1.87
CA TRP A 330 5.49 32.02 2.61
C TRP A 330 5.72 30.52 2.82
N SER A 331 5.15 29.97 3.89
CA SER A 331 5.30 28.55 4.24
C SER A 331 3.96 27.89 4.52
N ILE A 332 3.91 26.60 4.26
CA ILE A 332 2.79 25.72 4.57
C ILE A 332 3.39 24.52 5.27
N ILE A 333 2.93 24.28 6.49
CA ILE A 333 3.48 23.25 7.38
C ILE A 333 2.34 22.57 8.11
N ILE A 334 2.50 21.29 8.41
CA ILE A 334 1.60 20.54 9.28
C ILE A 334 2.16 20.67 10.70
N TRP A 335 1.30 21.05 11.65
CA TRP A 335 1.58 21.08 13.08
C TRP A 335 0.75 20.04 13.80
#